data_AF-A0A2D6M971-F1
#
_entry.id   AF-A0A2D6M971-F1
#
_cell.length_a   1.000
_cell.length_b   1.000
_cell.length_c   1.000
_cell.angle_alpha   90.00
_cell.angle_beta   90.00
_cell.angle_gamma   90.00
#
_symmetry.space_group_name_H-M   'P 1'
#
loop_
_entity.id
_entity.type
_entity.pdbx_description
1 polymer ?
#
loop_
_entity_poly.entity_id
_entity_poly.type
_entity_poly.pdbx_seq_one_letter_code
_entity_poly.pdbx_strand_id
1 'polypeptide(L)' 'MQSEHWADDEHAEGYRDGRDLDAPWPSTNRSAEYRHSFEVGRAEKLGSPIPAAVSRQRVEALEAARNT' A
#
# COMPACT_ATOMS: atom_id res chain seq x y z
N MET A 1 -9.78 21.03 -5.02
CA MET A 1 -8.71 20.57 -4.10
C MET A 1 -9.32 19.60 -3.10
N GLN A 2 -9.38 18.31 -3.44
CA GLN A 2 -9.88 17.23 -2.56
C GLN A 2 -9.06 15.93 -2.76
N SER A 3 -7.90 16.00 -3.41
CA SER A 3 -7.15 14.83 -3.89
C SER A 3 -6.09 14.29 -2.92
N GLU A 4 -5.65 15.08 -1.93
CA GLU A 4 -4.59 14.67 -0.99
C GLU A 4 -5.12 13.85 0.19
N HIS A 5 -6.33 14.14 0.70
CA HIS A 5 -6.87 13.44 1.87
C HIS A 5 -7.17 11.96 1.59
N TRP A 6 -7.54 11.62 0.36
CA TRP A 6 -7.98 10.26 0.00
C TRP A 6 -6.80 9.31 -0.17
N ALA A 7 -5.63 9.81 -0.58
CA ALA A 7 -4.41 9.02 -0.71
C ALA A 7 -3.85 8.60 0.66
N ASP A 8 -3.99 9.48 1.67
CA ASP A 8 -3.59 9.23 3.04
C ASP A 8 -4.50 8.19 3.71
N ASP A 9 -5.82 8.29 3.48
CA ASP A 9 -6.81 7.32 3.97
C ASP A 9 -6.58 5.92 3.39
N GLU A 10 -6.36 5.79 2.07
CA GLU A 10 -6.11 4.49 1.42
C GLU A 10 -4.79 3.85 1.88
N HIS A 11 -3.75 4.66 2.13
CA HIS A 11 -2.48 4.19 2.70
C HIS A 11 -2.68 3.64 4.12
N ALA A 12 -3.38 4.39 4.97
CA ALA A 12 -3.62 4.03 6.35
C ALA A 12 -4.52 2.78 6.46
N GLU A 13 -5.57 2.69 5.65
CA GLU A 13 -6.45 1.53 5.56
C GLU A 13 -5.71 0.29 5.07
N GLY A 14 -4.96 0.40 3.97
CA GLY A 14 -4.18 -0.70 3.42
C GLY A 14 -3.18 -1.24 4.44
N TYR A 15 -2.42 -0.35 5.09
CA TYR A 15 -1.46 -0.74 6.12
C TYR A 15 -2.12 -1.44 7.31
N ARG A 16 -3.25 -0.90 7.80
CA ARG A 16 -4.00 -1.50 8.91
C ARG A 16 -4.47 -2.91 8.56
N ASP A 17 -5.12 -3.08 7.40
CA ASP A 17 -5.64 -4.37 6.95
C ASP A 17 -4.51 -5.37 6.67
N GLY A 18 -3.36 -4.91 6.16
CA GLY A 18 -2.19 -5.76 5.94
C GLY A 18 -1.62 -6.36 7.22
N ARG A 19 -1.78 -5.68 8.36
CA ARG A 19 -1.36 -6.20 9.67
C ARG A 19 -2.32 -7.24 10.25
N ASP A 20 -3.50 -7.41 9.67
CA ASP A 20 -4.40 -8.52 9.94
C ASP A 20 -4.00 -9.72 9.05
N LEU A 21 -3.58 -10.82 9.68
CA LEU A 21 -3.13 -12.01 8.94
C LEU A 21 -4.28 -12.84 8.39
N ASP A 22 -5.48 -12.66 8.95
CA ASP A 22 -6.71 -13.30 8.50
C ASP A 22 -7.35 -12.54 7.32
N ALA A 23 -6.95 -11.29 7.10
CA ALA A 23 -7.37 -10.53 5.92
C ALA A 23 -6.82 -11.19 4.64
N PRO A 24 -7.67 -11.44 3.62
CA PRO A 24 -7.20 -11.97 2.35
C PRO A 24 -6.36 -10.92 1.60
N TRP A 25 -5.52 -11.37 0.68
CA TRP A 25 -4.81 -10.45 -0.20
C TRP A 25 -5.81 -9.62 -1.01
N PRO A 26 -5.66 -8.28 -1.05
CA PRO A 26 -6.53 -7.44 -1.85
C PRO A 26 -6.41 -7.75 -3.34
N SER A 27 -7.55 -7.83 -4.01
CA SER A 27 -7.63 -7.96 -5.45
C SER A 27 -7.39 -6.62 -6.16
N THR A 28 -7.43 -6.63 -7.49
CA THR A 28 -7.30 -5.43 -8.34
C THR A 28 -8.45 -4.42 -8.17
N ASN A 29 -9.48 -4.73 -7.37
CA ASN A 29 -10.56 -3.80 -7.06
C ASN A 29 -10.17 -2.72 -6.03
N ARG A 30 -9.01 -2.86 -5.37
CA ARG A 30 -8.45 -1.84 -4.49
C ARG A 30 -7.41 -1.00 -5.20
N SER A 31 -7.24 0.24 -4.73
CA SER A 31 -6.24 1.16 -5.27
C SER A 31 -4.83 0.56 -5.21
N ALA A 32 -3.96 1.05 -6.08
CA ALA A 32 -2.55 0.67 -6.07
C ALA A 32 -1.86 1.03 -4.74
N GLU A 33 -2.19 2.20 -4.20
CA GLU A 33 -1.73 2.71 -2.90
C GLU A 33 -2.14 1.78 -1.76
N TYR A 34 -3.42 1.41 -1.68
CA TYR A 34 -3.92 0.46 -0.68
C TYR A 34 -3.18 -0.88 -0.74
N ARG A 35 -3.02 -1.45 -1.95
CA ARG A 35 -2.34 -2.75 -2.13
C ARG A 35 -0.87 -2.68 -1.71
N HIS A 36 -0.20 -1.56 -2.00
CA HIS A 36 1.18 -1.34 -1.57
C HIS A 36 1.27 -1.31 -0.03
N SER A 37 0.44 -0.50 0.62
CA SER A 37 0.44 -0.37 2.08
C SER A 37 0.05 -1.66 2.78
N PHE A 38 -0.88 -2.44 2.20
CA PHE A 38 -1.23 -3.78 2.67
C PHE A 38 -0.02 -4.71 2.67
N GLU A 39 0.74 -4.73 1.57
CA GLU A 39 1.94 -5.56 1.49
C GLU A 39 2.98 -5.16 2.54
N VAL A 40 3.19 -3.85 2.72
CA VAL A 40 4.11 -3.32 3.75
C VAL A 40 3.66 -3.74 5.15
N GLY A 41 2.38 -3.51 5.49
CA GLY A 41 1.82 -3.88 6.79
C GLY A 41 1.94 -5.37 7.09
N ARG A 42 1.71 -6.23 6.09
CA ARG A 42 1.81 -7.69 6.21
C ARG A 42 3.25 -8.15 6.37
N ALA A 43 4.15 -7.60 5.59
CA ALA A 43 5.57 -7.89 5.65
C ALA A 43 6.17 -7.53 7.03
N GLU A 44 5.81 -6.36 7.57
CA GLU A 44 6.20 -5.96 8.93
C GLU A 44 5.60 -6.86 10.00
N LYS A 45 4.32 -7.21 9.89
CA LYS A 45 3.65 -8.09 10.86
C LYS A 45 4.27 -9.50 10.89
N LEU A 46 4.71 -10.00 9.73
CA LEU A 46 5.41 -11.29 9.59
C LEU A 46 6.90 -11.21 9.95
N GLY A 47 7.40 -10.04 10.36
CA GLY A 47 8.82 -9.86 10.74
C GLY A 47 9.79 -9.85 9.56
N SER A 48 9.29 -9.66 8.34
CA SER A 48 10.08 -9.56 7.10
C SER A 48 9.84 -8.21 6.42
N PRO A 49 10.20 -7.09 7.05
CA PRO A 49 9.90 -5.75 6.55
C PRO A 49 10.48 -5.51 5.16
N ILE A 50 9.72 -4.85 4.29
CA ILE A 50 10.18 -4.46 2.96
C ILE A 50 11.22 -3.35 3.11
N PRO A 51 12.42 -3.47 2.50
CA PRO A 51 13.41 -2.41 2.56
C PRO A 51 12.85 -1.09 2.00
N ALA A 52 13.11 0.03 2.70
CA ALA A 52 12.56 1.33 2.34
C ALA A 52 12.88 1.75 0.89
N ALA A 53 14.06 1.41 0.37
CA ALA A 53 14.42 1.67 -1.03
C ALA A 53 13.51 0.92 -2.02
N VAL A 54 13.17 -0.34 -1.72
CA VAL A 54 12.27 -1.16 -2.54
C VAL A 54 10.83 -0.66 -2.44
N SER A 55 10.39 -0.29 -1.23
CA SER A 55 9.05 0.28 -1.04
C SER A 55 8.89 1.59 -1.83
N ARG A 56 9.87 2.49 -1.78
CA ARG A 56 9.86 3.75 -2.54
C ARG A 56 9.85 3.55 -4.06
N GLN A 57 10.66 2.62 -4.58
CA GLN A 57 10.65 2.30 -6.02
C GLN A 57 9.27 1.84 -6.50
N ARG A 58 8.54 1.11 -5.66
CA ARG A 58 7.18 0.67 -6.00
C ARG A 58 6.18 1.80 -5.99
N VAL A 59 6.27 2.71 -5.03
CA VAL A 59 5.41 3.92 -5.02
C VAL A 59 5.69 4.79 -6.25
N GLU A 60 6.96 5.03 -6.59
CA GLU A 60 7.34 5.81 -7.78
C GLU A 60 6.78 5.19 -9.07
N ALA A 61 6.82 3.86 -9.20
CA ALA A 61 6.22 3.16 -10.33
C ALA A 61 4.68 3.31 -10.39
N LEU A 62 4.01 3.34 -9.24
CA LEU A 62 2.56 3.54 -9.15
C LEU A 62 2.16 4.98 -9.49
N GLU A 63 2.94 5.97 -9.04
CA GLU A 63 2.73 7.38 -9.40
C GLU A 63 2.97 7.64 -10.88
N ALA A 64 4.01 7.04 -11.46
CA ALA A 64 4.29 7.12 -12.89
C ALA A 64 3.12 6.56 -13.73
N ALA A 65 2.54 5.43 -13.32
CA ALA A 65 1.39 4.81 -13.98
C ALA A 65 0.09 5.63 -13.87
N ARG A 66 -0.02 6.51 -12.87
CA ARG A 66 -1.18 7.39 -12.67
C ARG A 66 -1.16 8.62 -13.58
N ASN A 67 0.02 8.98 -14.11
CA ASN A 67 0.24 10.23 -14.85
C ASN A 67 0.41 10.04 -16.37
N THR A 68 0.07 8.85 -16.89
CA THR A 68 0.06 8.47 -18.33
C THR A 68 -1.34 8.07 -18.76
#